data_AF-A0A4Q3FEW8-F1
#
_entry.id   AF-A0A4Q3FEW8-F1
#
_cell.length_a   1.000
_cell.length_b   1.000
_cell.length_c   1.000
_cell.angle_alpha   90.00
_cell.angle_beta   90.00
_cell.angle_gamma   90.00
#
_symmetry.space_group_name_H-M   'P 1'
#
loop_
_entity.id
_entity.type
_entity.pdbx_description
1 polymer ?
#
loop_
_entity_poly.entity_id
_entity_poly.type
_entity_poly.pdbx_seq_one_letter_code
_entity_poly.pdbx_strand_id
1 'polypeptide(L)'
;MMSRIEAARAILAANDRGGYTVPTDRLYPFQWNWDSAFVAMGWATFDLDRAWREVERLLEGQWDDGLIPQIVFHAPSEDYFPGPEVWGVPRRTPPTSGIPQPPVLATAARFVLERHGEAGAERARAIYPRLVLNHLWWQRARDPDGTGLVATLHPWETGMDNSPAWDDALERVPTETRTEIRRRDTGHVDAAFRPRGIEYQRFIHLVDLFREAGWDATRMLQLSPFKVADVGTNAILLRAERDLLALAERFGTSQEREAIAKRISRKETVIAGLWDEPLGHYLTRDLIGGSLIPVRTSAGFLPLFAGLQDHAAELAERLDAWQRRGVSLVPSTDPDAESFEPQRYWRGPVWAVVNWMIACGLRETGHAVTADTVASETRRLIGDAGFSEYFNPIDRAGIGGETFSWTAAIDLLLGEEKRR
;
A
#
# COMPACT_ATOMS: atom_id res chain seq x y z
N MET A 1 -9.34 23.46 -22.83
CA MET A 1 -9.66 22.39 -21.85
C MET A 1 -8.38 21.61 -21.66
N MET A 2 -7.88 21.48 -20.42
CA MET A 2 -6.65 20.69 -20.16
C MET A 2 -6.89 19.23 -20.51
N SER A 3 -5.91 18.58 -21.12
CA SER A 3 -5.90 17.14 -21.29
C SER A 3 -5.79 16.43 -19.93
N ARG A 4 -6.16 15.15 -19.89
CA ARG A 4 -6.07 14.34 -18.67
C ARG A 4 -4.64 14.24 -18.13
N ILE A 5 -3.65 14.15 -19.02
CA ILE A 5 -2.22 14.10 -18.66
C ILE A 5 -1.80 15.44 -18.03
N GLU A 6 -2.21 16.57 -18.61
CA GLU A 6 -1.92 17.89 -18.04
C GLU A 6 -2.58 18.08 -16.68
N ALA A 7 -3.82 17.59 -16.50
CA ALA A 7 -4.52 17.63 -15.23
C ALA A 7 -3.82 16.79 -14.15
N ALA A 8 -3.42 15.55 -14.47
CA ALA A 8 -2.68 14.70 -13.56
C ALA A 8 -1.34 15.32 -13.13
N ARG A 9 -0.57 15.86 -14.08
CA ARG A 9 0.69 16.57 -13.79
C ARG A 9 0.47 17.81 -12.91
N ALA A 10 -0.59 18.57 -13.19
CA ALA A 10 -0.93 19.74 -12.40
C ALA A 10 -1.30 19.39 -10.95
N ILE A 11 -1.98 18.26 -10.72
CA ILE A 11 -2.29 17.76 -9.37
C ILE A 11 -1.01 17.40 -8.62
N LEU A 12 -0.10 16.63 -9.25
CA LEU A 12 1.17 16.27 -8.60
C LEU A 12 1.97 17.53 -8.23
N ALA A 13 2.03 18.52 -9.13
CA ALA A 13 2.70 19.79 -8.87
C ALA A 13 2.02 20.60 -7.76
N ALA A 14 0.67 20.65 -7.73
CA ALA A 14 -0.09 21.36 -6.71
C ALA A 14 0.06 20.72 -5.32
N ASN A 15 0.25 19.40 -5.27
CA ASN A 15 0.43 18.64 -4.03
C ASN A 15 1.91 18.49 -3.63
N ASP A 16 2.86 18.98 -4.42
CA ASP A 16 4.27 19.05 -4.03
C ASP A 16 4.47 20.05 -2.88
N ARG A 17 5.31 19.69 -1.92
CA ARG A 17 5.68 20.48 -0.74
C ARG A 17 7.20 20.65 -0.63
N GLY A 18 7.88 20.74 -1.77
CA GLY A 18 9.32 21.00 -1.83
C GLY A 18 10.16 19.72 -1.87
N GLY A 19 9.69 18.71 -2.60
CA GLY A 19 10.40 17.45 -2.83
C GLY A 19 9.70 16.22 -2.27
N TYR A 20 8.62 16.40 -1.52
CA TYR A 20 7.67 15.33 -1.19
C TYR A 20 6.26 15.76 -1.60
N THR A 21 5.41 14.81 -1.96
CA THR A 21 4.04 15.10 -2.38
C THR A 21 3.06 14.60 -1.32
N VAL A 22 2.09 15.44 -0.95
CA VAL A 22 1.00 15.03 -0.04
C VAL A 22 -0.06 14.22 -0.81
N PRO A 23 -0.72 13.20 -0.22
CA PRO A 23 -1.76 12.45 -0.92
C PRO A 23 -2.91 13.35 -1.39
N THR A 24 -3.39 14.25 -0.54
CA THR A 24 -4.32 15.32 -0.91
C THR A 24 -4.26 16.44 0.12
N ASP A 25 -4.54 17.67 -0.29
CA ASP A 25 -4.50 18.83 0.60
C ASP A 25 -5.52 18.71 1.74
N ARG A 26 -5.17 19.23 2.92
CA ARG A 26 -5.92 19.17 4.19
C ARG A 26 -6.12 17.78 4.80
N LEU A 27 -6.71 16.83 4.06
CA LEU A 27 -7.03 15.50 4.60
C LEU A 27 -5.77 14.70 4.96
N TYR A 28 -4.73 14.75 4.13
CA TYR A 28 -3.46 14.05 4.36
C TYR A 28 -2.29 15.01 4.12
N PRO A 29 -1.98 15.93 5.04
CA PRO A 29 -1.05 17.05 4.80
C PRO A 29 0.44 16.67 4.95
N PHE A 30 0.77 15.38 4.92
CA PHE A 30 2.12 14.85 5.17
C PHE A 30 2.57 13.88 4.08
N GLN A 31 3.84 13.46 4.13
CA GLN A 31 4.34 12.42 3.23
C GLN A 31 3.95 11.04 3.77
N TRP A 32 3.35 10.22 2.91
CA TRP A 32 2.95 8.85 3.21
C TRP A 32 3.76 7.85 2.41
N ASN A 33 4.14 6.74 3.04
CA ASN A 33 5.12 5.80 2.52
C ASN A 33 4.74 5.22 1.16
N TRP A 34 3.67 4.42 1.09
CA TRP A 34 3.33 3.76 -0.17
C TRP A 34 2.81 4.76 -1.22
N ASP A 35 2.15 5.84 -0.79
CA ASP A 35 1.69 6.94 -1.65
C ASP A 35 2.88 7.55 -2.40
N SER A 36 3.96 7.87 -1.67
CA SER A 36 5.19 8.40 -2.24
C SER A 36 5.86 7.43 -3.21
N ALA A 37 5.74 6.11 -3.01
CA ALA A 37 6.25 5.14 -3.98
C ALA A 37 5.49 5.22 -5.32
N PHE A 38 4.15 5.28 -5.29
CA PHE A 38 3.34 5.46 -6.51
C PHE A 38 3.54 6.83 -7.14
N VAL A 39 3.62 7.89 -6.33
CA VAL A 39 3.84 9.26 -6.81
C VAL A 39 5.22 9.41 -7.43
N ALA A 40 6.27 8.78 -6.89
CA ALA A 40 7.59 8.75 -7.52
C ALA A 40 7.53 8.12 -8.92
N MET A 41 6.81 7.00 -9.07
CA MET A 41 6.59 6.39 -10.39
C MET A 41 5.78 7.31 -11.33
N GLY A 42 4.79 8.04 -10.79
CA GLY A 42 4.04 9.06 -11.53
C GLY A 42 4.92 10.20 -12.04
N TRP A 43 5.75 10.79 -11.17
CA TRP A 43 6.74 11.81 -11.55
C TRP A 43 7.70 11.29 -12.61
N ALA A 44 8.14 10.03 -12.53
CA ALA A 44 9.08 9.43 -13.48
C ALA A 44 8.55 9.36 -14.93
N THR A 45 7.26 9.64 -15.17
CA THR A 45 6.68 9.77 -16.51
C THR A 45 6.98 11.12 -17.19
N PHE A 46 7.53 12.11 -16.46
CA PHE A 46 7.83 13.43 -17.02
C PHE A 46 8.94 14.23 -16.31
N ASP A 47 9.31 13.90 -15.08
CA ASP A 47 10.38 14.51 -14.32
C ASP A 47 11.07 13.46 -13.43
N LEU A 48 12.16 12.89 -13.95
CA LEU A 48 12.93 11.83 -13.29
C LEU A 48 13.72 12.33 -12.08
N ASP A 49 14.09 13.62 -12.06
CA ASP A 49 14.80 14.20 -10.92
C ASP A 49 13.87 14.39 -9.73
N ARG A 50 12.67 14.90 -10.00
CA ARG A 50 11.63 15.01 -8.98
C ARG A 50 11.17 13.64 -8.46
N ALA A 51 11.14 12.61 -9.31
CA ALA A 51 10.85 11.24 -8.91
C ALA A 51 11.85 10.70 -7.88
N TRP A 52 13.16 10.89 -8.11
CA TRP A 52 14.18 10.52 -7.13
C TRP A 52 14.05 11.32 -5.85
N ARG A 53 13.76 12.62 -5.95
CA ARG A 53 13.59 13.47 -4.78
C ARG A 53 12.47 12.98 -3.85
N GLU A 54 11.36 12.47 -4.40
CA GLU A 54 10.27 11.87 -3.61
C GLU A 54 10.76 10.71 -2.73
N VAL A 55 11.52 9.79 -3.35
CA VAL A 55 12.10 8.61 -2.68
C VAL A 55 13.11 9.03 -1.61
N GLU A 56 13.98 9.98 -1.94
CA GLU A 56 14.98 10.50 -1.00
C GLU A 56 14.32 11.14 0.22
N ARG A 57 13.27 11.95 0.03
CA ARG A 57 12.52 12.59 1.12
C ARG A 57 11.82 11.59 2.03
N LEU A 58 11.26 10.52 1.47
CA LEU A 58 10.66 9.46 2.27
C LEU A 58 11.72 8.77 3.13
N LEU A 59 12.88 8.49 2.54
CA LEU A 59 13.98 7.85 3.23
C LEU A 59 14.57 8.74 4.34
N GLU A 60 14.42 10.06 4.35
CA GLU A 60 14.81 10.89 5.52
C GLU A 60 14.10 10.45 6.81
N GLY A 61 12.90 9.85 6.72
CA GLY A 61 12.18 9.30 7.86
C GLY A 61 12.58 7.88 8.27
N GLN A 62 13.46 7.21 7.53
CA GLN A 62 13.86 5.83 7.85
C GLN A 62 14.63 5.77 9.18
N TRP A 63 14.27 4.82 10.04
CA TRP A 63 14.92 4.56 11.31
C TRP A 63 16.24 3.80 11.12
N ASP A 64 17.11 3.89 12.14
CA ASP A 64 18.43 3.25 12.12
C ASP A 64 18.38 1.72 12.02
N ASP A 65 17.26 1.11 12.46
CA ASP A 65 17.03 -0.33 12.39
C ASP A 65 16.43 -0.79 11.05
N GLY A 66 16.07 0.16 10.17
CA GLY A 66 15.53 -0.07 8.83
C GLY A 66 14.04 0.20 8.64
N LEU A 67 13.28 0.49 9.70
CA LEU A 67 11.87 0.85 9.54
C LEU A 67 11.75 2.07 8.62
N ILE A 68 10.98 1.94 7.53
CA ILE A 68 10.46 3.09 6.78
C ILE A 68 9.05 3.32 7.30
N PRO A 69 8.81 4.40 8.08
CA PRO A 69 7.54 4.63 8.72
C PRO A 69 6.45 4.96 7.70
N GLN A 70 5.20 4.76 8.08
CA GLN A 70 4.01 5.07 7.29
C GLN A 70 3.93 6.57 6.96
N ILE A 71 4.28 7.44 7.91
CA ILE A 71 4.15 8.90 7.79
C ILE A 71 5.47 9.58 8.15
N VAL A 72 5.87 10.55 7.35
CA VAL A 72 6.97 11.48 7.65
C VAL A 72 6.41 12.90 7.80
N PHE A 73 6.51 13.46 9.00
CA PHE A 73 5.96 14.76 9.37
C PHE A 73 6.96 15.89 9.07
N HIS A 74 7.14 16.20 7.79
CA HIS A 74 8.12 17.20 7.32
C HIS A 74 7.86 18.63 7.78
N ALA A 75 6.59 18.98 8.00
CA ALA A 75 6.15 20.30 8.45
C ALA A 75 5.02 20.11 9.48
N PRO A 76 4.80 21.08 10.40
CA PRO A 76 3.67 21.02 11.31
C PRO A 76 2.34 21.21 10.55
N SER A 77 1.31 20.47 10.95
CA SER A 77 -0.08 20.70 10.55
C SER A 77 -1.02 20.24 11.67
N GLU A 78 -2.11 20.98 11.88
CA GLU A 78 -3.16 20.66 12.86
C GLU A 78 -4.38 19.94 12.24
N ASP A 79 -4.36 19.76 10.91
CA ASP A 79 -5.48 19.23 10.12
C ASP A 79 -5.55 17.69 10.15
N TYR A 80 -4.55 17.03 10.73
CA TYR A 80 -4.44 15.56 10.73
C TYR A 80 -4.33 14.99 12.15
N PHE A 81 -4.97 13.84 12.35
CA PHE A 81 -4.88 13.04 13.56
C PHE A 81 -4.80 11.55 13.18
N PRO A 82 -3.93 10.74 13.81
CA PRO A 82 -3.00 11.08 14.89
C PRO A 82 -1.72 11.80 14.44
N GLY A 83 -1.42 12.96 15.04
CA GLY A 83 -0.21 13.75 14.78
C GLY A 83 1.05 13.21 15.48
N PRO A 84 2.24 13.80 15.24
CA PRO A 84 3.52 13.34 15.78
C PRO A 84 3.55 13.24 17.32
N GLU A 85 2.80 14.09 18.02
CA GLU A 85 2.63 14.07 19.48
C GLU A 85 1.87 12.83 19.98
N VAL A 86 0.91 12.34 19.19
CA VAL A 86 0.17 11.10 19.51
C VAL A 86 1.08 9.90 19.29
N TRP A 87 1.78 9.86 18.16
CA TRP A 87 2.78 8.83 17.87
C TRP A 87 3.91 8.83 18.92
N GLY A 88 4.37 10.00 19.36
CA GLY A 88 5.34 10.10 20.46
C GLY A 88 6.63 9.31 20.22
N VAL A 89 7.04 9.15 18.96
CA VAL A 89 8.28 8.45 18.59
C VAL A 89 9.47 9.30 19.06
N PRO A 90 10.37 8.77 19.91
CA PRO A 90 11.44 9.57 20.49
C PRO A 90 12.56 9.85 19.47
N ARG A 91 13.12 11.07 19.54
CA ARG A 91 14.40 11.45 18.90
C ARG A 91 14.45 11.23 17.37
N ARG A 92 13.39 11.63 16.66
CA ARG A 92 13.36 11.62 15.18
C ARG A 92 13.24 13.04 14.62
N THR A 93 13.97 13.32 13.54
CA THR A 93 13.91 14.59 12.81
C THR A 93 14.09 14.28 11.31
N PRO A 94 13.05 14.45 10.48
CA PRO A 94 11.68 14.85 10.86
C PRO A 94 10.99 13.83 11.80
N PRO A 95 9.98 14.24 12.60
CA PRO A 95 9.14 13.29 13.33
C PRO A 95 8.47 12.30 12.37
N THR A 96 8.17 11.10 12.84
CA THR A 96 7.53 10.05 12.02
C THR A 96 6.44 9.33 12.81
N SER A 97 5.57 8.60 12.11
CA SER A 97 4.79 7.55 12.76
C SER A 97 5.69 6.38 13.20
N GLY A 98 5.13 5.43 13.95
CA GLY A 98 5.86 4.29 14.53
C GLY A 98 5.57 2.93 13.88
N ILE A 99 4.79 2.91 12.79
CA ILE A 99 4.40 1.70 12.06
C ILE A 99 4.77 1.80 10.58
N PRO A 100 5.03 0.69 9.86
CA PRO A 100 5.29 0.70 8.42
C PRO A 100 4.02 0.86 7.58
N GLN A 101 4.19 0.79 6.26
CA GLN A 101 3.13 0.59 5.26
C GLN A 101 3.63 -0.42 4.20
N PRO A 102 2.80 -0.87 3.24
CA PRO A 102 3.22 -1.86 2.26
C PRO A 102 4.51 -1.46 1.52
N PRO A 103 5.51 -2.35 1.41
CA PRO A 103 6.88 -2.00 1.01
C PRO A 103 7.06 -1.88 -0.51
N VAL A 104 6.39 -0.91 -1.13
CA VAL A 104 6.43 -0.67 -2.60
C VAL A 104 7.74 0.02 -3.04
N LEU A 105 8.52 0.57 -2.10
CA LEU A 105 9.61 1.50 -2.42
C LEU A 105 10.74 0.91 -3.28
N ALA A 106 11.10 -0.37 -3.10
CA ALA A 106 12.12 -1.01 -3.94
C ALA A 106 11.66 -1.14 -5.40
N THR A 107 10.38 -1.48 -5.60
CA THR A 107 9.73 -1.49 -6.93
C THR A 107 9.76 -0.11 -7.56
N ALA A 108 9.39 0.94 -6.80
CA ALA A 108 9.42 2.32 -7.30
C ALA A 108 10.85 2.78 -7.65
N ALA A 109 11.84 2.51 -6.78
CA ALA A 109 13.24 2.85 -7.04
C ALA A 109 13.79 2.17 -8.30
N ARG A 110 13.48 0.89 -8.50
CA ARG A 110 13.83 0.16 -9.72
C ARG A 110 13.15 0.77 -10.94
N PHE A 111 11.85 1.06 -10.86
CA PHE A 111 11.08 1.66 -11.96
C PHE A 111 11.64 3.02 -12.39
N VAL A 112 12.01 3.87 -11.43
CA VAL A 112 12.62 5.18 -11.71
C VAL A 112 13.99 5.00 -12.35
N LEU A 113 14.83 4.08 -11.82
CA LEU A 113 16.14 3.79 -12.36
C LEU A 113 16.08 3.26 -13.81
N GLU A 114 15.16 2.35 -14.10
CA GLU A 114 15.01 1.78 -15.46
C GLU A 114 14.64 2.87 -16.49
N ARG A 115 13.89 3.90 -16.08
CA ARG A 115 13.58 5.06 -16.95
C ARG A 115 14.70 6.07 -17.03
N HIS A 116 15.39 6.32 -15.92
CA HIS A 116 16.48 7.29 -15.87
C HIS A 116 17.77 6.75 -16.50
N GLY A 117 17.93 5.42 -16.57
CA GLY A 117 19.15 4.78 -17.06
C GLY A 117 20.36 5.12 -16.19
N GLU A 118 21.55 5.19 -16.82
CA GLU A 118 22.80 5.43 -16.09
C GLU A 118 22.86 6.79 -15.38
N ALA A 119 22.12 7.80 -15.86
CA ALA A 119 22.04 9.10 -15.18
C ALA A 119 21.44 9.00 -13.77
N GLY A 120 20.59 7.99 -13.51
CA GLY A 120 20.03 7.71 -12.19
C GLY A 120 20.86 6.75 -11.33
N ALA A 121 21.94 6.16 -11.87
CA ALA A 121 22.64 5.06 -11.21
C ALA A 121 23.31 5.46 -9.90
N GLU A 122 23.82 6.69 -9.78
CA GLU A 122 24.42 7.18 -8.53
C GLU A 122 23.40 7.32 -7.41
N ARG A 123 22.21 7.85 -7.70
CA ARG A 123 21.11 7.96 -6.72
C ARG A 123 20.61 6.59 -6.30
N ALA A 124 20.40 5.69 -7.27
CA ALA A 124 20.02 4.31 -6.97
C ALA A 124 21.05 3.59 -6.09
N ARG A 125 22.34 3.73 -6.42
CA ARG A 125 23.44 3.18 -5.61
C ARG A 125 23.44 3.74 -4.19
N ALA A 126 23.18 5.04 -4.03
CA ALA A 126 23.15 5.69 -2.72
C ALA A 126 22.00 5.19 -1.84
N ILE A 127 20.82 4.92 -2.41
CA ILE A 127 19.67 4.44 -1.64
C ILE A 127 19.63 2.91 -1.49
N TYR A 128 20.34 2.14 -2.32
CA TYR A 128 20.27 0.67 -2.31
C TYR A 128 20.51 0.05 -0.91
N PRO A 129 21.55 0.44 -0.14
CA PRO A 129 21.75 -0.09 1.21
C PRO A 129 20.57 0.19 2.16
N ARG A 130 19.89 1.31 1.96
CA ARG A 130 18.71 1.70 2.74
C ARG A 130 17.51 0.80 2.43
N LEU A 131 17.33 0.44 1.17
CA LEU A 131 16.31 -0.52 0.74
C LEU A 131 16.61 -1.91 1.32
N VAL A 132 17.85 -2.38 1.23
CA VAL A 132 18.28 -3.65 1.86
C VAL A 132 17.97 -3.64 3.35
N LEU A 133 18.31 -2.56 4.05
CA LEU A 133 18.07 -2.44 5.49
C LEU A 133 16.56 -2.51 5.83
N ASN A 134 15.69 -1.93 5.00
CA ASN A 134 14.24 -2.04 5.20
C ASN A 134 13.69 -3.45 5.02
N HIS A 135 14.17 -4.18 4.01
CA HIS A 135 13.77 -5.58 3.81
C HIS A 135 14.25 -6.49 4.94
N LEU A 136 15.46 -6.26 5.44
CA LEU A 136 15.97 -6.95 6.62
C LEU A 136 15.21 -6.55 7.90
N TRP A 137 14.72 -5.31 8.00
CA TRP A 137 13.83 -4.90 9.08
C TRP A 137 12.54 -5.71 9.06
N TRP A 138 11.86 -5.83 7.91
CA TRP A 138 10.65 -6.64 7.79
C TRP A 138 10.87 -8.08 8.27
N GLN A 139 11.97 -8.70 7.87
CA GLN A 139 12.32 -10.04 8.33
C GLN A 139 12.52 -10.09 9.86
N ARG A 140 13.40 -9.25 10.41
CA ARG A 140 13.73 -9.30 11.85
C ARG A 140 12.58 -8.88 12.75
N ALA A 141 11.89 -7.81 12.38
CA ALA A 141 10.90 -7.13 13.20
C ALA A 141 9.53 -7.80 13.13
N ARG A 142 9.20 -8.45 12.00
CA ARG A 142 7.83 -8.95 11.72
C ARG A 142 7.76 -10.44 11.36
N ASP A 143 8.89 -11.11 11.19
CA ASP A 143 8.98 -12.57 10.99
C ASP A 143 10.20 -13.15 11.75
N PRO A 144 10.28 -12.99 13.09
CA PRO A 144 11.46 -13.40 13.86
C PRO A 144 11.71 -14.92 13.81
N ASP A 145 10.67 -15.72 13.58
CA ASP A 145 10.75 -17.18 13.45
C ASP A 145 11.12 -17.63 12.04
N GLY A 146 11.23 -16.70 11.09
CA GLY A 146 11.62 -16.98 9.71
C GLY A 146 10.63 -17.86 8.96
N THR A 147 9.33 -17.69 9.22
CA THR A 147 8.25 -18.43 8.54
C THR A 147 8.18 -18.10 7.05
N GLY A 148 8.62 -16.92 6.64
CA GLY A 148 8.45 -16.37 5.29
C GLY A 148 7.30 -15.36 5.20
N LEU A 149 6.37 -15.34 6.17
CA LEU A 149 5.28 -14.38 6.25
C LEU A 149 5.56 -13.33 7.32
N VAL A 150 5.45 -12.05 6.95
CA VAL A 150 5.57 -10.95 7.91
C VAL A 150 4.23 -10.63 8.53
N ALA A 151 4.24 -10.35 9.83
CA ALA A 151 3.08 -9.90 10.58
C ALA A 151 2.85 -8.40 10.44
N THR A 152 1.60 -8.01 10.16
CA THR A 152 1.10 -6.66 10.42
C THR A 152 0.40 -6.65 11.78
N LEU A 153 0.68 -5.60 12.55
CA LEU A 153 0.26 -5.40 13.94
C LEU A 153 -0.78 -4.30 14.10
N HIS A 154 -1.02 -3.53 13.04
CA HIS A 154 -2.04 -2.51 12.99
C HIS A 154 -2.71 -2.53 11.60
N PRO A 155 -4.04 -2.39 11.48
CA PRO A 155 -4.71 -2.35 10.17
C PRO A 155 -4.13 -1.31 9.20
N TRP A 156 -3.81 -0.12 9.68
CA TRP A 156 -3.07 0.93 8.94
C TRP A 156 -1.77 0.47 8.27
N GLU A 157 -1.06 -0.52 8.80
CA GLU A 157 0.17 -1.05 8.17
C GLU A 157 -0.09 -1.73 6.82
N THR A 158 -1.33 -2.15 6.58
CA THR A 158 -1.75 -2.82 5.34
C THR A 158 -2.08 -1.81 4.23
N GLY A 159 -2.23 -0.53 4.58
CA GLY A 159 -2.81 0.48 3.69
C GLY A 159 -4.32 0.29 3.43
N MET A 160 -4.95 -0.72 4.03
CA MET A 160 -6.36 -1.10 3.84
C MET A 160 -7.16 -1.02 5.16
N ASP A 161 -7.19 0.16 5.77
CA ASP A 161 -7.49 0.39 7.20
C ASP A 161 -8.71 -0.34 7.77
N ASN A 162 -9.84 -0.33 7.07
CA ASN A 162 -11.11 -0.91 7.52
C ASN A 162 -11.57 -2.05 6.61
N SER A 163 -10.63 -2.72 5.93
CA SER A 163 -10.93 -3.93 5.18
C SER A 163 -11.67 -4.92 6.07
N PRO A 164 -12.72 -5.60 5.57
CA PRO A 164 -13.49 -6.56 6.36
C PRO A 164 -12.66 -7.79 6.76
N ALA A 165 -11.50 -8.01 6.12
CA ALA A 165 -10.55 -9.04 6.56
C ALA A 165 -9.98 -8.77 7.96
N TRP A 166 -10.14 -7.57 8.51
CA TRP A 166 -9.66 -7.23 9.85
C TRP A 166 -10.70 -7.41 10.94
N ASP A 167 -11.99 -7.57 10.61
CA ASP A 167 -13.10 -7.43 11.57
C ASP A 167 -12.93 -8.32 12.80
N ASP A 168 -12.87 -9.64 12.61
CA ASP A 168 -12.71 -10.62 13.70
C ASP A 168 -11.40 -10.42 14.47
N ALA A 169 -10.31 -10.12 13.76
CA ALA A 169 -9.01 -9.90 14.39
C ALA A 169 -9.01 -8.62 15.24
N LEU A 170 -9.73 -7.60 14.79
CA LEU A 170 -9.83 -6.29 15.43
C LEU A 170 -10.78 -6.34 16.63
N GLU A 171 -11.76 -7.23 16.66
CA GLU A 171 -12.63 -7.43 17.84
C GLU A 171 -11.87 -7.79 19.12
N ARG A 172 -10.70 -8.44 18.99
CA ARG A 172 -9.79 -8.74 20.11
C ARG A 172 -9.11 -7.52 20.70
N VAL A 173 -9.11 -6.40 19.98
CA VAL A 173 -8.49 -5.16 20.42
C VAL A 173 -9.46 -4.41 21.34
N PRO A 174 -9.03 -4.06 22.57
CA PRO A 174 -9.81 -3.20 23.46
C PRO A 174 -10.11 -1.83 22.83
N THR A 175 -11.17 -1.19 23.30
CA THR A 175 -11.60 0.12 22.79
C THR A 175 -11.19 1.26 23.72
N GLU A 176 -10.72 0.94 24.93
CA GLU A 176 -10.19 1.90 25.88
C GLU A 176 -8.85 2.45 25.41
N THR A 177 -8.77 3.77 25.22
CA THR A 177 -7.54 4.48 24.87
C THR A 177 -7.20 5.54 25.91
N ARG A 178 -5.91 5.79 26.12
CA ARG A 178 -5.39 6.89 26.95
C ARG A 178 -5.27 8.19 26.15
N THR A 179 -5.35 8.11 24.83
CA THR A 179 -5.27 9.24 23.92
C THR A 179 -6.67 9.77 23.60
N GLU A 180 -6.87 11.07 23.80
CA GLU A 180 -8.11 11.74 23.39
C GLU A 180 -8.23 11.71 21.85
N ILE A 181 -9.26 11.04 21.34
CA ILE A 181 -9.47 10.89 19.89
C ILE A 181 -10.10 12.16 19.32
N ARG A 182 -9.40 12.80 18.37
CA ARG A 182 -9.90 13.96 17.63
C ARG A 182 -9.98 13.62 16.14
N ARG A 183 -11.08 13.00 15.70
CA ARG A 183 -11.31 12.64 14.29
C ARG A 183 -11.33 13.90 13.42
N ARG A 184 -10.28 14.12 12.62
CA ARG A 184 -10.19 15.21 11.64
C ARG A 184 -10.68 14.81 10.27
N ASP A 185 -10.50 13.54 9.90
CA ASP A 185 -10.86 13.02 8.58
C ASP A 185 -12.37 13.08 8.28
N THR A 186 -13.23 12.92 9.29
CA THR A 186 -14.69 13.10 9.16
C THR A 186 -15.12 14.57 8.99
N GLY A 187 -14.20 15.52 9.18
CA GLY A 187 -14.43 16.93 8.85
C GLY A 187 -14.23 17.25 7.37
N HIS A 188 -13.59 16.33 6.62
CA HIS A 188 -13.26 16.52 5.20
C HIS A 188 -14.04 15.59 4.27
N VAL A 189 -14.47 14.42 4.78
CA VAL A 189 -15.26 13.42 4.05
C VAL A 189 -16.43 12.99 4.92
N ASP A 190 -17.58 12.65 4.31
CA ASP A 190 -18.74 12.13 5.05
C ASP A 190 -18.34 10.93 5.92
N ALA A 191 -18.73 10.96 7.19
CA ALA A 191 -18.45 9.91 8.16
C ALA A 191 -19.00 8.54 7.74
N ALA A 192 -20.07 8.49 6.95
CA ALA A 192 -20.61 7.25 6.39
C ALA A 192 -19.62 6.54 5.46
N PHE A 193 -18.69 7.27 4.85
CA PHE A 193 -17.69 6.75 3.91
C PHE A 193 -16.35 6.41 4.61
N ARG A 194 -16.23 6.68 5.92
CA ARG A 194 -14.99 6.50 6.70
C ARG A 194 -15.11 5.36 7.71
N PRO A 195 -13.98 4.92 8.31
CA PRO A 195 -14.02 3.99 9.43
C PRO A 195 -14.84 4.55 10.59
N ARG A 196 -15.61 3.67 11.22
CA ARG A 196 -16.54 3.91 12.33
C ARG A 196 -15.77 4.33 13.59
N GLY A 197 -16.46 4.97 14.53
CA GLY A 197 -15.85 5.43 15.79
C GLY A 197 -15.22 4.30 16.60
N ILE A 198 -15.88 3.14 16.65
CA ILE A 198 -15.39 1.95 17.35
C ILE A 198 -14.11 1.38 16.74
N GLU A 199 -13.96 1.45 15.41
CA GLU A 199 -12.73 1.03 14.72
C GLU A 199 -11.58 1.98 15.08
N TYR A 200 -11.83 3.29 15.10
CA TYR A 200 -10.82 4.27 15.52
C TYR A 200 -10.39 4.15 16.98
N GLN A 201 -11.30 3.79 17.89
CA GLN A 201 -10.94 3.51 19.28
C GLN A 201 -9.90 2.40 19.38
N ARG A 202 -10.07 1.33 18.59
CA ARG A 202 -9.14 0.20 18.52
C ARG A 202 -7.82 0.58 17.83
N PHE A 203 -7.87 1.40 16.78
CA PHE A 203 -6.66 1.92 16.13
C PHE A 203 -5.80 2.70 17.14
N ILE A 204 -6.42 3.64 17.85
CA ILE A 204 -5.69 4.46 18.83
C ILE A 204 -5.26 3.65 20.05
N HIS A 205 -6.02 2.63 20.46
CA HIS A 205 -5.57 1.67 21.48
C HIS A 205 -4.25 0.99 21.08
N LEU A 206 -4.13 0.51 19.83
CA LEU A 206 -2.89 -0.10 19.35
C LEU A 206 -1.73 0.91 19.33
N VAL A 207 -1.99 2.17 18.95
CA VAL A 207 -0.97 3.24 19.02
C VAL A 207 -0.49 3.45 20.46
N ASP A 208 -1.41 3.52 21.43
CA ASP A 208 -1.07 3.64 22.85
C ASP A 208 -0.21 2.46 23.32
N LEU A 209 -0.63 1.23 22.98
CA LEU A 209 0.07 0.00 23.34
C LEU A 209 1.50 -0.02 22.78
N PHE A 210 1.69 0.36 21.52
CA PHE A 210 3.01 0.35 20.89
C PHE A 210 3.92 1.48 21.38
N ARG A 211 3.33 2.64 21.70
CA ARG A 211 4.05 3.73 22.39
C ARG A 211 4.53 3.27 23.76
N GLU A 212 3.72 2.56 24.54
CA GLU A 212 4.09 1.99 25.84
C GLU A 212 5.14 0.86 25.73
N ALA A 213 5.10 0.09 24.63
CA ALA A 213 6.14 -0.87 24.30
C ALA A 213 7.49 -0.19 23.95
N GLY A 214 7.49 1.14 23.76
CA GLY A 214 8.66 1.92 23.37
C GLY A 214 9.02 1.80 21.89
N TRP A 215 8.03 1.44 21.05
CA TRP A 215 8.23 1.12 19.63
C TRP A 215 9.24 -0.01 19.37
N ASP A 216 9.48 -0.86 20.37
CA ASP A 216 10.32 -2.05 20.24
C ASP A 216 9.56 -3.16 19.52
N ALA A 217 10.07 -3.58 18.35
CA ALA A 217 9.37 -4.53 17.49
C ALA A 217 9.08 -5.88 18.17
N THR A 218 10.01 -6.39 18.98
CA THR A 218 9.83 -7.65 19.71
C THR A 218 8.72 -7.54 20.74
N ARG A 219 8.70 -6.46 21.54
CA ARG A 219 7.64 -6.21 22.51
C ARG A 219 6.30 -5.96 21.83
N MET A 220 6.26 -5.22 20.72
CA MET A 220 5.04 -5.01 19.93
C MET A 220 4.44 -6.34 19.45
N LEU A 221 5.26 -7.24 18.88
CA LEU A 221 4.82 -8.57 18.47
C LEU A 221 4.26 -9.42 19.62
N GLN A 222 4.90 -9.35 20.78
CA GLN A 222 4.47 -10.10 21.97
C GLN A 222 3.14 -9.57 22.52
N LEU A 223 2.97 -8.25 22.57
CA LEU A 223 1.83 -7.60 23.22
C LEU A 223 0.62 -7.43 22.30
N SER A 224 0.80 -7.37 20.98
CA SER A 224 -0.30 -6.98 20.08
C SER A 224 -1.46 -7.98 20.10
N PRO A 225 -2.70 -7.53 20.38
CA PRO A 225 -3.92 -8.33 20.23
C PRO A 225 -4.40 -8.44 18.77
N PHE A 226 -3.79 -7.68 17.86
CA PHE A 226 -4.00 -7.76 16.42
C PHE A 226 -2.72 -8.23 15.74
N LYS A 227 -2.75 -9.41 15.12
CA LYS A 227 -1.60 -9.97 14.36
C LYS A 227 -2.10 -10.76 13.17
N VAL A 228 -1.81 -10.28 11.97
CA VAL A 228 -2.23 -10.93 10.73
C VAL A 228 -1.05 -10.99 9.75
N ALA A 229 -0.94 -12.06 8.98
CA ALA A 229 -0.08 -12.10 7.81
C ALA A 229 -0.92 -11.68 6.60
N ASP A 230 -1.03 -10.36 6.42
CA ASP A 230 -1.74 -9.75 5.30
C ASP A 230 -1.17 -10.24 3.96
N VAL A 231 -2.04 -10.84 3.14
CA VAL A 231 -1.68 -11.33 1.81
C VAL A 231 -1.20 -10.19 0.91
N GLY A 232 -1.80 -9.00 1.03
CA GLY A 232 -1.43 -7.84 0.22
C GLY A 232 -0.01 -7.36 0.54
N THR A 233 0.28 -7.09 1.81
CA THR A 233 1.61 -6.69 2.29
C THR A 233 2.67 -7.74 1.95
N ASN A 234 2.38 -9.03 2.15
CA ASN A 234 3.34 -10.10 1.86
C ASN A 234 3.60 -10.27 0.36
N ALA A 235 2.58 -10.14 -0.49
CA ALA A 235 2.73 -10.15 -1.94
C ALA A 235 3.53 -8.94 -2.44
N ILE A 236 3.22 -7.74 -1.95
CA ILE A 236 3.98 -6.51 -2.27
C ILE A 236 5.44 -6.66 -1.83
N LEU A 237 5.69 -7.23 -0.65
CA LEU A 237 7.05 -7.50 -0.18
C LEU A 237 7.77 -8.53 -1.05
N LEU A 238 7.11 -9.59 -1.53
CA LEU A 238 7.71 -10.55 -2.47
C LEU A 238 8.06 -9.87 -3.80
N ARG A 239 7.18 -9.03 -4.36
CA ARG A 239 7.48 -8.21 -5.54
C ARG A 239 8.70 -7.32 -5.28
N ALA A 240 8.71 -6.62 -4.16
CA ALA A 240 9.81 -5.74 -3.79
C ALA A 240 11.13 -6.49 -3.57
N GLU A 241 11.12 -7.73 -3.05
CA GLU A 241 12.32 -8.56 -2.95
C GLU A 241 12.87 -8.95 -4.34
N ARG A 242 12.00 -9.27 -5.30
CA ARG A 242 12.40 -9.51 -6.70
C ARG A 242 13.01 -8.26 -7.33
N ASP A 243 12.43 -7.09 -7.07
CA ASP A 243 12.98 -5.82 -7.54
C ASP A 243 14.29 -5.43 -6.82
N LEU A 244 14.41 -5.74 -5.53
CA LEU A 244 15.64 -5.59 -4.77
C LEU A 244 16.75 -6.51 -5.27
N LEU A 245 16.41 -7.73 -5.72
CA LEU A 245 17.37 -8.65 -6.34
C LEU A 245 17.95 -8.05 -7.62
N ALA A 246 17.10 -7.46 -8.48
CA ALA A 246 17.56 -6.79 -9.69
C ALA A 246 18.47 -5.58 -9.38
N LEU A 247 18.19 -4.84 -8.31
CA LEU A 247 19.10 -3.79 -7.82
C LEU A 247 20.40 -4.38 -7.26
N ALA A 248 20.35 -5.53 -6.59
CA ALA A 248 21.51 -6.22 -6.03
C ALA A 248 22.42 -6.84 -7.11
N GLU A 249 21.90 -7.14 -8.30
CA GLU A 249 22.71 -7.49 -9.48
C GLU A 249 23.60 -6.33 -9.93
N ARG A 250 23.15 -5.09 -9.76
CA ARG A 250 23.90 -3.89 -10.14
C ARG A 250 24.80 -3.34 -9.05
N PHE A 251 24.31 -3.36 -7.80
CA PHE A 251 24.94 -2.62 -6.70
C PHE A 251 25.31 -3.49 -5.49
N GLY A 252 24.81 -4.73 -5.45
CA GLY A 252 24.98 -5.63 -4.32
C GLY A 252 26.13 -6.62 -4.47
N THR A 253 26.47 -7.24 -3.35
CA THR A 253 27.42 -8.35 -3.26
C THR A 253 26.78 -9.69 -3.64
N SER A 254 27.60 -10.70 -3.92
CA SER A 254 27.11 -12.07 -4.16
C SER A 254 26.35 -12.64 -2.95
N GLN A 255 26.77 -12.30 -1.73
CA GLN A 255 26.12 -12.75 -0.50
C GLN A 255 24.72 -12.12 -0.33
N GLU A 256 24.58 -10.83 -0.65
CA GLU A 256 23.27 -10.16 -0.62
C GLU A 256 22.31 -10.77 -1.64
N ARG A 257 22.77 -11.03 -2.87
CA ARG A 257 21.95 -11.69 -3.90
C ARG A 257 21.47 -13.06 -3.47
N GLU A 258 22.36 -13.87 -2.90
CA GLU A 258 21.99 -15.21 -2.40
C GLU A 258 20.97 -15.11 -1.24
N ALA A 259 21.15 -14.17 -0.32
CA ALA A 259 20.23 -13.96 0.80
C ALA A 259 18.85 -13.49 0.31
N ILE A 260 18.81 -12.55 -0.64
CA ILE A 260 17.56 -12.08 -1.26
C ILE A 260 16.86 -13.24 -1.99
N ALA A 261 17.58 -14.01 -2.81
CA ALA A 261 17.02 -15.15 -3.53
C ALA A 261 16.41 -16.21 -2.59
N LYS A 262 17.05 -16.48 -1.45
CA LYS A 262 16.51 -17.36 -0.40
C LYS A 262 15.21 -16.82 0.21
N ARG A 263 15.13 -15.50 0.45
CA ARG A 263 13.89 -14.86 0.94
C ARG A 263 12.77 -14.95 -0.09
N ILE A 264 13.06 -14.70 -1.37
CA ILE A 264 12.10 -14.83 -2.48
C ILE A 264 11.54 -16.25 -2.52
N SER A 265 12.41 -17.26 -2.59
CA SER A 265 11.99 -18.66 -2.68
C SER A 265 11.11 -19.08 -1.50
N ARG A 266 11.46 -18.68 -0.26
CA ARG A 266 10.64 -18.96 0.92
C ARG A 266 9.27 -18.29 0.85
N LYS A 267 9.24 -17.00 0.51
CA LYS A 267 8.01 -16.19 0.40
C LYS A 267 7.06 -16.75 -0.65
N GLU A 268 7.59 -17.14 -1.81
CA GLU A 268 6.81 -17.72 -2.88
C GLU A 268 6.07 -18.98 -2.43
N THR A 269 6.76 -19.90 -1.77
CA THR A 269 6.15 -21.12 -1.22
C THR A 269 5.04 -20.83 -0.20
N VAL A 270 5.28 -19.91 0.75
CA VAL A 270 4.30 -19.66 1.82
C VAL A 270 3.11 -18.82 1.37
N ILE A 271 3.30 -17.89 0.42
CA ILE A 271 2.21 -17.11 -0.17
C ILE A 271 1.35 -17.99 -1.07
N ALA A 272 1.93 -18.93 -1.81
CA ALA A 272 1.16 -19.91 -2.57
C ALA A 272 0.21 -20.71 -1.66
N GLY A 273 0.65 -21.05 -0.44
CA GLY A 273 -0.18 -21.70 0.58
C GLY A 273 -1.23 -20.83 1.28
N LEU A 274 -1.42 -19.57 0.85
CA LEU A 274 -2.52 -18.72 1.29
C LEU A 274 -3.77 -18.83 0.40
N TRP A 275 -3.72 -19.65 -0.65
CA TRP A 275 -4.88 -19.97 -1.47
C TRP A 275 -5.90 -20.81 -0.69
N ASP A 276 -7.16 -20.40 -0.74
CA ASP A 276 -8.28 -21.16 -0.23
C ASP A 276 -9.07 -21.74 -1.40
N GLU A 277 -9.05 -23.07 -1.54
CA GLU A 277 -9.71 -23.78 -2.64
C GLU A 277 -11.23 -23.57 -2.67
N PRO A 278 -11.97 -23.66 -1.54
CA PRO A 278 -13.42 -23.43 -1.55
C PRO A 278 -13.83 -22.02 -2.00
N LEU A 279 -13.10 -20.99 -1.53
CA LEU A 279 -13.39 -19.60 -1.90
C LEU A 279 -12.78 -19.22 -3.25
N GLY A 280 -11.81 -19.98 -3.75
CA GLY A 280 -11.08 -19.73 -4.99
C GLY A 280 -10.38 -18.38 -4.94
N HIS A 281 -9.67 -18.10 -3.85
CA HIS A 281 -9.04 -16.80 -3.59
C HIS A 281 -7.85 -16.92 -2.64
N TYR A 282 -6.85 -16.03 -2.75
CA TYR A 282 -5.82 -15.91 -1.72
C TYR A 282 -6.34 -15.09 -0.53
N LEU A 283 -6.10 -15.59 0.68
CA LEU A 283 -6.63 -15.02 1.90
C LEU A 283 -5.53 -14.61 2.87
N THR A 284 -5.86 -13.64 3.72
CA THR A 284 -5.00 -13.26 4.84
C THR A 284 -5.06 -14.33 5.92
N ARG A 285 -3.94 -14.59 6.59
CA ARG A 285 -3.88 -15.49 7.76
C ARG A 285 -3.94 -14.71 9.07
N ASP A 286 -4.83 -15.11 9.96
CA ASP A 286 -4.79 -14.67 11.36
C ASP A 286 -3.66 -15.41 12.08
N LEU A 287 -2.68 -14.67 12.62
CA LEU A 287 -1.52 -15.28 13.28
C LEU A 287 -1.77 -15.63 14.75
N ILE A 288 -2.89 -15.19 15.32
CA ILE A 288 -3.31 -15.60 16.67
C ILE A 288 -4.17 -16.86 16.58
N GLY A 289 -5.17 -16.87 15.70
CA GLY A 289 -6.04 -18.03 15.48
C GLY A 289 -5.41 -19.15 14.62
N GLY A 290 -4.42 -18.81 13.79
CA GLY A 290 -3.70 -19.74 12.91
C GLY A 290 -4.42 -20.06 11.58
N SER A 291 -5.66 -19.62 11.41
CA SER A 291 -6.50 -19.89 10.24
C SER A 291 -6.43 -18.79 9.18
N LEU A 292 -6.80 -19.14 7.94
CA LEU A 292 -7.13 -18.14 6.92
C LEU A 292 -8.42 -17.41 7.31
N ILE A 293 -8.47 -16.12 7.05
CA ILE A 293 -9.65 -15.27 7.27
C ILE A 293 -10.53 -15.38 6.02
N PRO A 294 -11.76 -15.92 6.11
CA PRO A 294 -12.59 -16.30 4.96
C PRO A 294 -13.28 -15.09 4.29
N VAL A 295 -12.52 -14.02 4.04
CA VAL A 295 -13.01 -12.77 3.44
C VAL A 295 -12.23 -12.48 2.16
N ARG A 296 -12.93 -12.49 1.02
CA ARG A 296 -12.35 -12.15 -0.28
C ARG A 296 -12.25 -10.64 -0.45
N THR A 297 -11.02 -10.15 -0.58
CA THR A 297 -10.72 -8.73 -0.79
C THR A 297 -9.80 -8.57 -2.01
N SER A 298 -9.65 -7.33 -2.48
CA SER A 298 -8.73 -7.00 -3.57
C SER A 298 -7.26 -7.38 -3.29
N ALA A 299 -6.86 -7.47 -2.01
CA ALA A 299 -5.52 -7.91 -1.62
C ALA A 299 -5.19 -9.33 -2.11
N GLY A 300 -6.20 -10.20 -2.21
CA GLY A 300 -6.03 -11.58 -2.69
C GLY A 300 -5.68 -11.70 -4.18
N PHE A 301 -5.73 -10.60 -4.95
CA PHE A 301 -5.22 -10.56 -6.32
C PHE A 301 -3.73 -10.16 -6.40
N LEU A 302 -3.18 -9.57 -5.33
CA LEU A 302 -1.81 -9.06 -5.32
C LEU A 302 -0.70 -10.14 -5.40
N PRO A 303 -0.93 -11.44 -5.08
CA PRO A 303 0.01 -12.49 -5.45
C PRO A 303 0.35 -12.53 -6.96
N LEU A 304 -0.58 -12.10 -7.83
CA LEU A 304 -0.29 -11.94 -9.27
C LEU A 304 0.76 -10.85 -9.52
N PHE A 305 0.68 -9.73 -8.80
CA PHE A 305 1.67 -8.64 -8.87
C PHE A 305 3.04 -9.09 -8.34
N ALA A 306 3.04 -10.03 -7.40
CA ALA A 306 4.23 -10.71 -6.93
C ALA A 306 4.77 -11.75 -7.92
N GLY A 307 4.04 -12.07 -8.99
CA GLY A 307 4.37 -13.01 -10.05
C GLY A 307 4.12 -14.48 -9.70
N LEU A 308 3.12 -14.76 -8.85
CA LEU A 308 2.54 -16.10 -8.72
C LEU A 308 1.45 -16.25 -9.79
N GLN A 309 1.46 -17.36 -10.53
CA GLN A 309 0.60 -17.54 -11.71
C GLN A 309 -0.38 -18.71 -11.61
N ASP A 310 -0.23 -19.57 -10.60
CA ASP A 310 -0.93 -20.86 -10.51
C ASP A 310 -2.46 -20.71 -10.54
N HIS A 311 -2.99 -19.60 -10.02
CA HIS A 311 -4.43 -19.31 -9.97
C HIS A 311 -4.84 -18.05 -10.76
N ALA A 312 -4.00 -17.63 -11.71
CA ALA A 312 -4.24 -16.39 -12.45
C ALA A 312 -5.50 -16.47 -13.33
N ALA A 313 -5.83 -17.65 -13.87
CA ALA A 313 -7.01 -17.85 -14.71
C ALA A 313 -8.31 -17.74 -13.90
N GLU A 314 -8.36 -18.35 -12.71
CA GLU A 314 -9.50 -18.30 -11.80
C GLU A 314 -9.78 -16.88 -11.32
N LEU A 315 -8.72 -16.14 -10.98
CA LEU A 315 -8.81 -14.74 -10.59
C LEU A 315 -9.25 -13.85 -11.77
N ALA A 316 -8.74 -14.08 -12.98
CA ALA A 316 -9.14 -13.35 -14.17
C ALA A 316 -10.62 -13.59 -14.52
N GLU A 317 -11.08 -14.85 -14.50
CA GLU A 317 -12.48 -15.17 -14.77
C GLU A 317 -13.43 -14.55 -13.74
N ARG A 318 -13.02 -14.45 -12.47
CA ARG A 318 -13.80 -13.75 -11.44
C ARG A 318 -13.98 -12.27 -11.77
N LEU A 319 -12.92 -11.59 -12.19
CA LEU A 319 -12.98 -10.20 -12.62
C LEU A 319 -13.90 -10.03 -13.84
N ASP A 320 -13.77 -10.90 -14.83
CA ASP A 320 -14.63 -10.89 -16.02
C ASP A 320 -16.11 -11.13 -15.65
N ALA A 321 -16.38 -12.02 -14.69
CA ALA A 321 -17.73 -12.27 -14.18
C ALA A 321 -18.34 -11.05 -13.47
N TRP A 322 -17.56 -10.34 -12.64
CA TRP A 322 -18.01 -9.10 -12.02
C TRP A 322 -18.27 -7.99 -13.05
N GLN A 323 -17.37 -7.85 -14.03
CA GLN A 323 -17.53 -6.87 -15.10
C GLN A 323 -18.81 -7.12 -15.92
N ARG A 324 -19.12 -8.38 -16.28
CA ARG A 324 -20.35 -8.75 -17.01
C ARG A 324 -21.63 -8.38 -16.26
N ARG A 325 -21.56 -8.28 -14.93
CA ARG A 325 -22.67 -7.83 -14.06
C ARG A 325 -22.72 -6.30 -13.89
N GLY A 326 -21.82 -5.56 -14.52
CA GLY A 326 -21.76 -4.10 -14.46
C GLY A 326 -21.02 -3.54 -13.24
N VAL A 327 -20.33 -4.40 -12.46
CA VAL A 327 -19.49 -3.96 -11.34
C VAL A 327 -18.20 -3.38 -11.91
N SER A 328 -17.85 -2.16 -11.50
CA SER A 328 -16.58 -1.54 -11.91
C SER A 328 -15.42 -2.22 -11.20
N LEU A 329 -14.40 -2.62 -11.96
CA LEU A 329 -13.28 -3.40 -11.43
C LEU A 329 -12.16 -2.52 -10.84
N VAL A 330 -11.39 -3.00 -9.86
CA VAL A 330 -11.62 -4.14 -8.96
C VAL A 330 -12.14 -3.59 -7.63
N PRO A 331 -13.31 -4.02 -7.14
CA PRO A 331 -13.79 -3.56 -5.83
C PRO A 331 -12.89 -4.08 -4.71
N SER A 332 -12.70 -3.27 -3.66
CA SER A 332 -11.81 -3.62 -2.54
C SER A 332 -12.28 -4.83 -1.73
N THR A 333 -13.59 -5.10 -1.73
CA THR A 333 -14.24 -6.25 -1.12
C THR A 333 -15.13 -6.93 -2.16
N ASP A 334 -15.24 -8.26 -2.11
CA ASP A 334 -16.13 -9.02 -3.01
C ASP A 334 -17.56 -8.43 -2.99
N PRO A 335 -18.12 -8.04 -4.16
CA PRO A 335 -19.46 -7.45 -4.25
C PRO A 335 -20.59 -8.39 -3.83
N ASP A 336 -20.33 -9.70 -3.70
CA ASP A 336 -21.30 -10.69 -3.22
C ASP A 336 -21.18 -10.96 -1.71
N ALA A 337 -20.22 -10.33 -1.01
CA ALA A 337 -20.04 -10.49 0.42
C ALA A 337 -21.04 -9.64 1.22
N GLU A 338 -21.51 -10.14 2.37
CA GLU A 338 -22.38 -9.38 3.29
C GLU A 338 -21.69 -8.10 3.81
N SER A 339 -20.36 -8.12 3.91
CA SER A 339 -19.54 -6.99 4.36
C SER A 339 -19.30 -5.91 3.29
N PHE A 340 -19.83 -6.08 2.08
CA PHE A 340 -19.67 -5.14 0.98
C PHE A 340 -20.46 -3.85 1.21
N GLU A 341 -19.74 -2.75 1.34
CA GLU A 341 -20.27 -1.39 1.47
C GLU A 341 -19.67 -0.53 0.33
N PRO A 342 -20.42 -0.25 -0.76
CA PRO A 342 -19.87 0.30 -2.01
C PRO A 342 -19.28 1.70 -1.89
N GLN A 343 -19.54 2.42 -0.79
CA GLN A 343 -19.07 3.76 -0.54
C GLN A 343 -18.09 3.85 0.65
N ARG A 344 -17.92 2.78 1.44
CA ARG A 344 -17.13 2.84 2.68
C ARG A 344 -15.71 2.36 2.48
N TYR A 345 -14.82 3.26 2.12
CA TYR A 345 -13.37 3.09 2.19
C TYR A 345 -12.86 1.74 1.62
N TRP A 346 -12.30 0.82 2.42
CA TRP A 346 -11.78 -0.48 1.96
C TRP A 346 -12.82 -1.62 1.98
N ARG A 347 -14.10 -1.32 2.16
CA ARG A 347 -15.20 -2.31 2.23
C ARG A 347 -15.97 -2.49 0.92
N GLY A 348 -15.47 -2.00 -0.21
CA GLY A 348 -16.20 -2.09 -1.48
C GLY A 348 -15.67 -1.20 -2.60
N PRO A 349 -15.33 0.08 -2.34
CA PRO A 349 -14.78 0.98 -3.35
C PRO A 349 -13.62 0.43 -4.18
N VAL A 350 -13.47 0.95 -5.39
CA VAL A 350 -12.36 0.71 -6.32
C VAL A 350 -11.21 1.69 -6.02
N TRP A 351 -9.98 1.17 -6.00
CA TRP A 351 -8.77 1.94 -5.67
C TRP A 351 -7.76 1.88 -6.81
N ALA A 352 -7.37 3.04 -7.35
CA ALA A 352 -6.50 3.11 -8.52
C ALA A 352 -5.15 2.41 -8.30
N VAL A 353 -4.54 2.58 -7.11
CA VAL A 353 -3.23 1.98 -6.77
C VAL A 353 -3.28 0.45 -6.76
N VAL A 354 -4.37 -0.13 -6.24
CA VAL A 354 -4.55 -1.59 -6.20
C VAL A 354 -4.84 -2.13 -7.59
N ASN A 355 -5.72 -1.46 -8.35
CA ASN A 355 -5.99 -1.82 -9.73
C ASN A 355 -4.76 -1.79 -10.62
N TRP A 356 -3.86 -0.81 -10.44
CA TRP A 356 -2.60 -0.77 -11.18
C TRP A 356 -1.74 -2.00 -10.88
N MET A 357 -1.56 -2.35 -9.60
CA MET A 357 -0.80 -3.56 -9.22
C MET A 357 -1.43 -4.84 -9.80
N ILE A 358 -2.77 -4.97 -9.71
CA ILE A 358 -3.51 -6.11 -10.26
C ILE A 358 -3.35 -6.19 -11.79
N ALA A 359 -3.49 -5.06 -12.50
CA ALA A 359 -3.32 -5.01 -13.95
C ALA A 359 -1.89 -5.39 -14.37
N CYS A 360 -0.87 -4.90 -13.67
CA CYS A 360 0.52 -5.31 -13.90
C CYS A 360 0.68 -6.83 -13.70
N GLY A 361 0.18 -7.37 -12.58
CA GLY A 361 0.27 -8.80 -12.28
C GLY A 361 -0.46 -9.69 -13.30
N LEU A 362 -1.67 -9.31 -13.71
CA LEU A 362 -2.41 -10.01 -14.77
C LEU A 362 -1.65 -10.00 -16.09
N ARG A 363 -1.08 -8.85 -16.48
CA ARG A 363 -0.31 -8.75 -17.72
C ARG A 363 0.95 -9.61 -17.68
N GLU A 364 1.71 -9.53 -16.59
CA GLU A 364 2.95 -10.28 -16.38
C GLU A 364 2.70 -11.80 -16.31
N THR A 365 1.50 -12.23 -15.92
CA THR A 365 1.09 -13.66 -15.88
C THR A 365 0.28 -14.10 -17.10
N GLY A 366 0.28 -13.34 -18.20
CA GLY A 366 -0.32 -13.75 -19.49
C GLY A 366 -1.81 -13.44 -19.69
N HIS A 367 -2.45 -12.75 -18.75
CA HIS A 367 -3.86 -12.38 -18.79
C HIS A 367 -4.05 -10.93 -19.27
N ALA A 368 -3.42 -10.60 -20.41
CA ALA A 368 -3.35 -9.23 -20.93
C ALA A 368 -4.72 -8.59 -21.21
N VAL A 369 -5.70 -9.36 -21.68
CA VAL A 369 -7.06 -8.85 -21.97
C VAL A 369 -7.74 -8.37 -20.70
N THR A 370 -7.75 -9.19 -19.64
CA THR A 370 -8.33 -8.80 -18.34
C THR A 370 -7.52 -7.65 -17.71
N ALA A 371 -6.20 -7.63 -17.86
CA ALA A 371 -5.37 -6.50 -17.45
C ALA A 371 -5.77 -5.19 -18.14
N ASP A 372 -5.98 -5.21 -19.46
CA ASP A 372 -6.44 -4.06 -20.25
C ASP A 372 -7.83 -3.61 -19.82
N THR A 373 -8.71 -4.55 -19.49
CA THR A 373 -10.04 -4.26 -18.94
C THR A 373 -9.92 -3.50 -17.62
N VAL A 374 -9.17 -4.03 -16.63
CA VAL A 374 -8.96 -3.36 -15.32
C VAL A 374 -8.35 -1.96 -15.50
N ALA A 375 -7.32 -1.83 -16.33
CA ALA A 375 -6.67 -0.55 -16.62
C ALA A 375 -7.65 0.46 -17.26
N SER A 376 -8.43 0.01 -18.25
CA SER A 376 -9.37 0.87 -18.97
C SER A 376 -10.55 1.32 -18.12
N GLU A 377 -11.10 0.43 -17.29
CA GLU A 377 -12.16 0.73 -16.30
C GLU A 377 -11.68 1.75 -15.28
N THR A 378 -10.47 1.55 -14.73
CA THR A 378 -9.86 2.50 -13.78
C THR A 378 -9.72 3.89 -14.40
N ARG A 379 -9.18 3.97 -15.63
CA ARG A 379 -9.05 5.24 -16.36
C ARG A 379 -10.40 5.87 -16.71
N ARG A 380 -11.45 5.06 -16.89
CA ARG A 380 -12.81 5.55 -17.16
C ARG A 380 -13.39 6.20 -15.91
N LEU A 381 -13.28 5.55 -14.75
CA LEU A 381 -13.67 6.12 -13.46
C LEU A 381 -12.97 7.46 -13.19
N ILE A 382 -11.65 7.54 -13.39
CA ILE A 382 -10.89 8.79 -13.23
C ILE A 382 -11.35 9.86 -14.23
N GLY A 383 -11.67 9.47 -15.46
CA GLY A 383 -12.15 10.38 -16.49
C GLY A 383 -13.54 10.96 -16.20
N ASP A 384 -14.42 10.13 -15.62
CA ASP A 384 -15.82 10.48 -15.36
C ASP A 384 -16.00 11.22 -14.02
N ALA A 385 -15.20 10.87 -13.00
CA ALA A 385 -15.38 11.32 -11.61
C ALA A 385 -14.14 12.04 -11.02
N GLY A 386 -13.17 12.41 -11.85
CA GLY A 386 -11.96 13.13 -11.43
C GLY A 386 -10.96 12.24 -10.68
N PHE A 387 -9.93 12.87 -10.10
CA PHE A 387 -8.83 12.17 -9.43
C PHE A 387 -9.17 11.89 -7.97
N SER A 388 -10.25 11.14 -7.74
CA SER A 388 -10.73 10.76 -6.41
C SER A 388 -9.81 9.77 -5.69
N GLU A 389 -9.87 9.71 -4.35
CA GLU A 389 -9.13 8.71 -3.55
C GLU A 389 -9.58 7.30 -3.93
N TYR A 390 -10.90 7.09 -4.02
CA TYR A 390 -11.55 5.85 -4.43
C TYR A 390 -12.89 6.10 -5.13
N PHE A 391 -13.44 5.07 -5.75
CA PHE A 391 -14.66 5.15 -6.56
C PHE A 391 -15.68 4.09 -6.17
N ASN A 392 -16.96 4.43 -6.13
CA ASN A 392 -18.03 3.47 -5.91
C ASN A 392 -18.13 2.50 -7.12
N PRO A 393 -18.05 1.18 -6.94
CA PRO A 393 -18.03 0.22 -8.04
C PRO A 393 -19.37 0.11 -8.78
N ILE A 394 -20.48 0.55 -8.18
CA ILE A 394 -21.84 0.44 -8.72
C ILE A 394 -22.24 1.71 -9.48
N ASP A 395 -22.25 2.86 -8.80
CA ASP A 395 -22.68 4.14 -9.38
C ASP A 395 -21.54 4.98 -9.97
N ARG A 396 -20.28 4.56 -9.76
CA ARG A 396 -19.06 5.18 -10.29
C ARG A 396 -18.73 6.56 -9.72
N ALA A 397 -19.40 6.98 -8.64
CA ALA A 397 -19.09 8.22 -7.97
C ALA A 397 -17.67 8.20 -7.37
N GLY A 398 -16.95 9.31 -7.49
CA GLY A 398 -15.66 9.53 -6.84
C GLY A 398 -15.82 9.98 -5.38
N ILE A 399 -14.95 9.49 -4.50
CA ILE A 399 -15.00 9.73 -3.04
C ILE A 399 -13.57 10.01 -2.53
N GLY A 400 -13.43 10.86 -1.50
CA GLY A 400 -12.14 11.16 -0.85
C GLY A 400 -11.35 12.35 -1.43
N GLY A 401 -12.01 13.21 -2.22
CA GLY A 401 -11.47 14.48 -2.73
C GLY A 401 -10.95 14.39 -4.17
N GLU A 402 -11.15 15.43 -5.00
CA GLU A 402 -11.01 15.37 -6.46
C GLU A 402 -9.57 15.50 -7.02
N THR A 403 -8.57 15.67 -6.15
CA THR A 403 -7.18 15.98 -6.50
C THR A 403 -6.16 15.06 -5.81
N PHE A 404 -6.46 13.76 -5.76
CA PHE A 404 -5.64 12.77 -5.07
C PHE A 404 -4.37 12.40 -5.87
N SER A 405 -3.21 12.50 -5.22
CA SER A 405 -1.88 12.38 -5.85
C SER A 405 -1.60 11.00 -6.42
N TRP A 406 -1.91 9.91 -5.69
CA TRP A 406 -1.72 8.58 -6.29
C TRP A 406 -2.64 8.39 -7.50
N THR A 407 -3.81 9.02 -7.55
CA THR A 407 -4.79 8.76 -8.62
C THR A 407 -4.32 9.44 -9.89
N ALA A 408 -3.77 10.65 -9.74
CA ALA A 408 -3.03 11.33 -10.79
C ALA A 408 -1.82 10.52 -11.27
N ALA A 409 -1.00 9.98 -10.34
CA ALA A 409 0.15 9.16 -10.68
C ALA A 409 -0.25 7.89 -11.45
N ILE A 410 -1.28 7.17 -10.98
CA ILE A 410 -1.77 5.96 -11.65
C ILE A 410 -2.36 6.26 -13.03
N ASP A 411 -3.10 7.36 -13.23
CA ASP A 411 -3.57 7.69 -14.59
C ASP A 411 -2.41 7.97 -15.56
N LEU A 412 -1.31 8.57 -15.09
CA LEU A 412 -0.10 8.74 -15.90
C LEU A 412 0.51 7.38 -16.27
N LEU A 413 0.66 6.48 -15.29
CA LEU A 413 1.24 5.15 -15.48
C LEU A 413 0.42 4.29 -16.46
N LEU A 414 -0.89 4.18 -16.23
CA LEU A 414 -1.79 3.44 -17.12
C LEU A 414 -1.91 4.08 -18.52
N GLY A 415 -1.50 5.35 -18.66
CA GLY A 415 -1.54 6.08 -19.93
C GLY A 415 -0.33 5.85 -20.81
N GLU A 416 0.81 5.51 -20.21
CA GLU A 416 2.00 5.11 -20.94
C GLU A 416 1.88 3.70 -21.53
N GLU A 417 1.23 2.77 -20.83
CA GLU A 417 1.11 1.37 -21.28
C GLU A 417 0.39 1.23 -22.62
N LYS A 418 -0.55 2.13 -22.96
CA LYS A 418 -1.21 2.14 -24.28
C LYS A 418 -0.33 2.64 -25.43
N ARG A 419 0.84 3.21 -25.13
CA ARG A 419 1.78 3.78 -26.11
C ARG A 419 2.97 2.86 -26.40
N ARG A 420 3.11 1.76 -25.66
CA ARG A 420 4.07 0.68 -25.91
C ARG A 420 3.35 -0.49 -26.57
#